data_AF-A0A953BJK6-F1
#
_entry.id   AF-A0A953BJK6-F1
#
_cell.length_a   1.000
_cell.length_b   1.000
_cell.length_c   1.000
_cell.angle_alpha   90.00
_cell.angle_beta   90.00
_cell.angle_gamma   90.00
#
_symmetry.space_group_name_H-M   'P 1'
#
loop_
_entity.id
_entity.type
_entity.pdbx_description
1 polymer ?
#
loop_
_entity_poly.entity_id
_entity_poly.type
_entity_poly.pdbx_seq_one_letter_code
_entity_poly.pdbx_strand_id
1 'polypeptide(L)'
;MAPRAGYTVLFEPADGGDDSDGTAEWEEWPDRYVFDIVAPADRVEPLCRMLFSLLPGRIYPILDVLGQDAYREIDPYISYDLLGADRFLEIVRECRDLFFEDGMIGFGAMSEDPFFYVFIDEHKIVTVRAQPELKERIEKILAAFDLEEMSEPAGADSAAHEHRGVLLSDRSPDGLRFDEIVESLKDEWRLLLNVDSEKNVDEDGKDLGVTAWRVVVRFDPEDDVASSYVEVALAAPNLREAEENAVDAAAHLLADVNPDTHQPAIVLADRLSREQLADLLKSAASKRRPRTKRTKEGSRAETDAFVPDPAPPETGDLKPGQIWLARTLS
;
A
#
# COMPACT_ATOMS: atom_id res chain seq x y z
N MET A 1 -18.30 22.45 -3.46
CA MET A 1 -18.24 23.51 -4.51
C MET A 1 -18.72 22.90 -5.83
N ALA A 2 -18.94 23.66 -6.91
CA ALA A 2 -19.13 23.03 -8.24
C ALA A 2 -17.76 22.62 -8.81
N PRO A 3 -17.59 21.41 -9.37
CA PRO A 3 -16.32 20.98 -9.95
C PRO A 3 -15.84 21.95 -11.04
N ARG A 4 -14.54 22.26 -11.04
CA ARG A 4 -13.91 23.20 -11.97
C ARG A 4 -12.59 22.64 -12.46
N ALA A 5 -12.57 22.25 -13.73
CA ALA A 5 -11.36 21.79 -14.40
C ALA A 5 -10.38 22.94 -14.64
N GLY A 6 -9.09 22.63 -14.58
CA GLY A 6 -7.98 23.57 -14.69
C GLY A 6 -6.76 23.03 -13.95
N TYR A 7 -5.70 23.83 -13.84
CA TYR A 7 -4.53 23.45 -13.08
C TYR A 7 -3.91 24.61 -12.30
N THR A 8 -3.23 24.32 -11.21
CA THR A 8 -2.27 25.23 -10.57
C THR A 8 -0.87 24.89 -11.05
N VAL A 9 0.04 25.87 -11.00
CA VAL A 9 1.47 25.60 -11.20
C VAL A 9 2.29 26.38 -10.18
N LEU A 10 3.20 25.70 -9.50
CA LEU A 10 4.12 26.27 -8.53
C LEU A 10 5.56 25.91 -8.92
N PHE A 11 6.49 26.86 -8.76
CA PHE A 11 7.91 26.56 -8.85
C PHE A 11 8.47 26.27 -7.45
N GLU A 12 9.14 25.14 -7.30
CA GLU A 12 9.84 24.75 -6.07
C GLU A 12 11.35 24.71 -6.37
N PRO A 13 12.17 25.52 -5.68
CA PRO A 13 13.62 25.47 -5.84
C PRO A 13 14.17 24.15 -5.29
N ALA A 14 15.35 23.76 -5.75
CA ALA A 14 16.08 22.62 -5.20
C ALA A 14 16.25 22.77 -3.67
N ASP A 15 16.00 21.68 -2.94
CA ASP A 15 16.00 21.69 -1.47
C ASP A 15 17.37 21.45 -0.85
N GLY A 16 18.39 21.13 -1.66
CA GLY A 16 19.80 21.17 -1.31
C GLY A 16 20.09 20.44 0.00
N GLY A 17 20.08 19.10 -0.03
CA GLY A 17 20.16 18.18 1.11
C GLY A 17 20.92 18.72 2.32
N ASP A 18 20.20 19.30 3.28
CA ASP A 18 20.77 19.78 4.52
C ASP A 18 20.76 18.59 5.51
N ASP A 19 21.95 18.01 5.74
CA ASP A 19 22.29 16.88 6.64
C ASP A 19 21.94 17.11 8.14
N SER A 20 20.90 17.87 8.46
CA SER A 20 20.68 18.38 9.81
C SER A 20 19.88 17.46 10.74
N ASP A 21 19.10 16.51 10.20
CA ASP A 21 18.19 15.70 11.03
C ASP A 21 18.33 14.17 10.89
N GLY A 22 19.46 13.67 10.36
CA GLY A 22 19.95 12.29 10.56
C GLY A 22 18.97 11.13 10.31
N THR A 23 17.85 11.37 9.63
CA THR A 23 16.74 10.42 9.47
C THR A 23 16.24 10.28 8.03
N ALA A 24 16.89 10.93 7.06
CA ALA A 24 16.78 10.56 5.65
C ALA A 24 17.99 11.09 4.87
N GLU A 25 18.95 10.22 4.53
CA GLU A 25 19.95 10.48 3.48
C GLU A 25 19.31 10.40 2.05
N TRP A 26 18.00 10.59 1.91
CA TRP A 26 17.26 10.26 0.67
C TRP A 26 16.55 11.46 0.03
N GLU A 27 16.88 11.64 -1.25
CA GLU A 27 16.32 12.50 -2.30
C GLU A 27 16.42 14.03 -2.11
N GLU A 28 17.55 14.59 -2.54
CA GLU A 28 17.62 16.00 -2.97
C GLU A 28 16.75 16.17 -4.22
N TRP A 29 15.69 16.96 -4.12
CA TRP A 29 14.82 17.24 -5.25
C TRP A 29 15.39 18.40 -6.06
N PRO A 30 15.46 18.30 -7.40
CA PRO A 30 15.94 19.41 -8.22
C PRO A 30 14.92 20.55 -8.25
N ASP A 31 15.34 21.68 -8.84
CA ASP A 31 14.43 22.73 -9.29
C ASP A 31 13.30 22.10 -10.11
N ARG A 32 12.06 22.41 -9.77
CA ARG A 32 10.91 21.75 -10.39
C ARG A 32 9.68 22.64 -10.43
N TYR A 33 8.80 22.33 -11.38
CA TYR A 33 7.43 22.81 -11.40
C TYR A 33 6.52 21.72 -10.89
N VAL A 34 5.59 22.08 -10.01
CA VAL A 34 4.51 21.23 -9.51
C VAL A 34 3.22 21.70 -10.16
N PHE A 35 2.54 20.79 -10.85
CA PHE A 35 1.24 21.00 -11.46
C PHE A 35 0.21 20.15 -10.73
N ASP A 36 -0.84 20.75 -10.18
CA ASP A 36 -2.01 20.02 -9.70
C ASP A 36 -3.15 20.22 -10.69
N ILE A 37 -3.57 19.14 -11.33
CA ILE A 37 -4.41 19.16 -12.50
C ILE A 37 -5.74 18.48 -12.20
N VAL A 38 -6.83 19.23 -12.36
CA VAL A 38 -8.19 18.71 -12.29
C VAL A 38 -8.74 18.63 -13.71
N ALA A 39 -9.08 17.41 -14.13
CA ALA A 39 -9.71 17.14 -15.41
C ALA A 39 -11.09 16.48 -15.21
N PRO A 40 -12.02 16.60 -16.18
CA PRO A 40 -13.22 15.78 -16.19
C PRO A 40 -12.88 14.28 -16.17
N ALA A 41 -13.66 13.48 -15.44
CA ALA A 41 -13.39 12.04 -15.24
C ALA A 41 -13.16 11.27 -16.55
N ASP A 42 -13.95 11.56 -17.60
CA ASP A 42 -13.83 10.96 -18.93
C ASP A 42 -12.56 11.39 -19.71
N ARG A 43 -11.83 12.39 -19.21
CA ARG A 43 -10.57 12.90 -19.79
C ARG A 43 -9.32 12.56 -18.97
N VAL A 44 -9.45 12.08 -17.73
CA VAL A 44 -8.30 11.75 -16.86
C VAL A 44 -7.40 10.70 -17.51
N GLU A 45 -7.95 9.57 -17.95
CA GLU A 45 -7.14 8.50 -18.55
C GLU A 45 -6.42 8.94 -19.83
N PRO A 46 -7.07 9.56 -20.83
CA PRO A 46 -6.34 10.07 -22.01
C PRO A 46 -5.28 11.12 -21.67
N LEU A 47 -5.50 11.97 -20.66
CA LEU A 47 -4.51 12.93 -20.18
C LEU A 47 -3.29 12.20 -19.61
N CYS A 48 -3.52 11.23 -18.73
CA CYS A 48 -2.45 10.45 -18.10
C CYS A 48 -1.62 9.70 -19.14
N ARG A 49 -2.24 9.14 -20.20
CA ARG A 49 -1.49 8.52 -21.31
C ARG A 49 -0.54 9.50 -22.02
N MET A 50 -0.95 10.76 -22.20
CA MET A 50 -0.08 11.78 -22.78
C MET A 50 1.06 12.17 -21.83
N LEU A 51 0.78 12.27 -20.52
CA LEU A 51 1.79 12.56 -19.50
C LEU A 51 2.79 11.40 -19.35
N PHE A 52 2.32 10.15 -19.33
CA PHE A 52 3.17 8.97 -19.27
C PHE A 52 4.08 8.84 -20.50
N SER A 53 3.72 9.43 -21.65
CA SER A 53 4.60 9.48 -22.82
C SER A 53 5.85 10.36 -22.62
N LEU A 54 5.90 11.12 -21.52
CA LEU A 54 7.08 11.90 -21.12
C LEU A 54 8.05 11.07 -20.26
N LEU A 55 7.61 9.95 -19.69
CA LEU A 55 8.45 9.09 -18.87
C LEU A 55 9.59 8.48 -19.72
N PRO A 56 10.80 8.33 -19.15
CA PRO A 56 11.88 7.58 -19.79
C PRO A 56 11.57 6.08 -19.78
N GLY A 57 12.42 5.27 -20.45
CA GLY A 57 12.19 3.83 -20.58
C GLY A 57 12.32 3.02 -19.28
N ARG A 58 12.78 3.64 -18.18
CA ARG A 58 12.97 3.05 -16.86
C ARG A 58 12.48 4.04 -15.80
N ILE A 59 11.65 3.56 -14.88
CA ILE A 59 10.92 4.38 -13.90
C ILE A 59 10.81 3.65 -12.55
N TYR A 60 10.40 4.38 -11.53
CA TYR A 60 9.98 3.89 -10.22
C TYR A 60 8.46 4.02 -10.10
N PRO A 61 7.70 2.92 -10.23
CA PRO A 61 6.26 2.93 -9.99
C PRO A 61 5.91 3.29 -8.55
N ILE A 62 4.76 3.93 -8.39
CA ILE A 62 4.19 4.35 -7.11
C ILE A 62 2.74 3.87 -7.05
N LEU A 63 2.33 3.42 -5.87
CA LEU A 63 0.98 2.95 -5.59
C LEU A 63 0.58 3.40 -4.18
N ASP A 64 -0.50 4.15 -4.06
CA ASP A 64 -1.08 4.50 -2.78
C ASP A 64 -2.38 3.71 -2.62
N VAL A 65 -2.54 3.04 -1.48
CA VAL A 65 -3.73 2.24 -1.19
C VAL A 65 -4.40 2.80 0.05
N LEU A 66 -5.69 3.13 -0.02
CA LEU A 66 -6.44 3.44 1.19
C LEU A 66 -6.54 2.19 2.07
N GLY A 67 -5.86 2.23 3.21
CA GLY A 67 -5.66 1.09 4.09
C GLY A 67 -6.80 0.90 5.10
N GLN A 68 -6.66 -0.13 5.96
CA GLN A 68 -7.52 -0.34 7.13
C GLN A 68 -6.79 -0.06 8.46
N ASP A 69 -5.59 0.49 8.38
CA ASP A 69 -4.79 0.87 9.55
C ASP A 69 -5.55 1.91 10.39
N ALA A 70 -5.55 1.70 11.70
CA ALA A 70 -6.31 2.54 12.63
C ALA A 70 -5.75 3.96 12.80
N TYR A 71 -4.53 4.20 12.34
CA TYR A 71 -3.75 5.43 12.59
C TYR A 71 -3.07 5.95 11.32
N ARG A 72 -3.41 5.40 10.15
CA ARG A 72 -2.95 5.82 8.83
C ARG A 72 -4.04 5.50 7.81
N GLU A 73 -4.41 6.50 7.01
CA GLU A 73 -5.43 6.42 5.98
C GLU A 73 -4.87 5.82 4.69
N ILE A 74 -3.64 6.20 4.32
CA ILE A 74 -3.01 5.80 3.06
C ILE A 74 -1.75 4.98 3.33
N ASP A 75 -1.63 3.83 2.67
CA ASP A 75 -0.41 3.04 2.59
C ASP A 75 0.35 3.41 1.31
N PRO A 76 1.46 4.18 1.40
CA PRO A 76 2.25 4.55 0.24
C PRO A 76 3.22 3.43 -0.11
N TYR A 77 3.22 2.98 -1.35
CA TYR A 77 4.14 1.98 -1.86
C TYR A 77 4.95 2.54 -3.03
N ILE A 78 6.26 2.26 -3.02
CA ILE A 78 7.18 2.68 -4.08
C ILE A 78 8.10 1.53 -4.47
N SER A 79 8.43 1.44 -5.75
CA SER A 79 9.53 0.60 -6.20
C SER A 79 10.85 1.32 -6.01
N TYR A 80 11.82 0.69 -5.35
CA TYR A 80 13.21 1.13 -5.36
C TYR A 80 14.03 0.50 -6.48
N ASP A 81 13.42 -0.42 -7.24
CA ASP A 81 13.97 -1.00 -8.46
C ASP A 81 13.41 -0.29 -9.70
N LEU A 82 14.26 -0.11 -10.71
CA LEU A 82 13.82 0.42 -12.00
C LEU A 82 12.98 -0.60 -12.76
N LEU A 83 11.72 -0.24 -13.04
CA LEU A 83 10.82 -0.98 -13.91
C LEU A 83 10.84 -0.41 -15.33
N GLY A 84 10.69 -1.27 -16.35
CA GLY A 84 10.48 -0.80 -17.71
C GLY A 84 9.15 -0.08 -17.86
N ALA A 85 9.15 1.13 -18.44
CA ALA A 85 7.93 1.90 -18.64
C ALA A 85 6.86 1.15 -19.46
N ASP A 86 7.27 0.30 -20.41
CA ASP A 86 6.36 -0.56 -21.17
C ASP A 86 5.59 -1.54 -20.25
N ARG A 87 6.25 -2.11 -19.22
CA ARG A 87 5.61 -3.04 -18.28
C ARG A 87 4.64 -2.31 -17.36
N PHE A 88 5.00 -1.12 -16.90
CA PHE A 88 4.10 -0.24 -16.16
C PHE A 88 2.84 0.08 -16.98
N LEU A 89 3.01 0.53 -18.23
CA LEU A 89 1.88 0.88 -19.11
C LEU A 89 1.00 -0.31 -19.46
N GLU A 90 1.59 -1.50 -19.61
CA GLU A 90 0.84 -2.75 -19.81
C GLU A 90 -0.08 -3.04 -18.62
N ILE A 91 0.45 -2.98 -17.39
CA ILE A 91 -0.31 -3.23 -16.16
C ILE A 91 -1.36 -2.14 -15.93
N VAL A 92 -1.04 -0.86 -16.18
CA VAL A 92 -2.02 0.23 -16.10
C VAL A 92 -3.20 -0.01 -17.05
N ARG A 93 -2.94 -0.58 -18.24
CA ARG A 93 -3.99 -0.93 -19.20
C ARG A 93 -4.82 -2.14 -18.73
N GLU A 94 -4.19 -3.15 -18.14
CA GLU A 94 -4.86 -4.36 -17.64
C GLU A 94 -5.75 -4.05 -16.42
N CYS A 95 -5.24 -3.22 -15.50
CA CYS A 95 -5.95 -2.80 -14.30
C CYS A 95 -6.63 -1.41 -14.47
N ARG A 96 -7.05 -1.07 -15.70
CA ARG A 96 -7.62 0.24 -16.05
C ARG A 96 -8.70 0.69 -15.07
N ASP A 97 -9.68 -0.16 -14.81
CA ASP A 97 -10.85 0.20 -14.01
C ASP A 97 -10.47 0.41 -12.54
N LEU A 98 -9.48 -0.35 -12.04
CA LEU A 98 -8.91 -0.11 -10.71
C LEU A 98 -8.25 1.27 -10.66
N PHE A 99 -7.40 1.60 -11.63
CA PHE A 99 -6.62 2.83 -11.57
C PHE A 99 -7.43 4.11 -11.82
N PHE A 100 -8.34 4.09 -12.79
CA PHE A 100 -9.03 5.31 -13.23
C PHE A 100 -10.43 5.48 -12.65
N GLU A 101 -11.07 4.43 -12.16
CA GLU A 101 -12.44 4.49 -11.65
C GLU A 101 -12.50 4.26 -10.13
N ASP A 102 -11.64 3.41 -9.56
CA ASP A 102 -11.69 3.03 -8.15
C ASP A 102 -11.19 4.16 -7.23
N GLY A 103 -11.98 4.52 -6.22
CA GLY A 103 -11.66 5.59 -5.26
C GLY A 103 -10.78 5.14 -4.10
N MET A 104 -10.25 3.92 -4.09
CA MET A 104 -9.40 3.39 -3.00
C MET A 104 -7.91 3.39 -3.34
N ILE A 105 -7.52 3.86 -4.54
CA ILE A 105 -6.15 3.74 -5.02
C ILE A 105 -5.68 5.02 -5.72
N GLY A 106 -4.46 5.41 -5.38
CA GLY A 106 -3.62 6.33 -6.15
C GLY A 106 -2.50 5.57 -6.84
N PHE A 107 -2.02 6.05 -7.98
CA PHE A 107 -0.95 5.39 -8.72
C PHE A 107 -0.16 6.37 -9.56
N GLY A 108 1.09 6.04 -9.83
CA GLY A 108 1.95 6.90 -10.61
C GLY A 108 3.30 6.29 -10.90
N ALA A 109 4.19 7.16 -11.37
CA ALA A 109 5.56 6.81 -11.65
C ALA A 109 6.47 8.03 -11.52
N MET A 110 7.71 7.77 -11.17
CA MET A 110 8.78 8.75 -11.09
C MET A 110 10.02 8.30 -11.88
N SER A 111 10.79 9.25 -12.39
CA SER A 111 12.16 9.08 -12.87
C SER A 111 13.05 10.17 -12.31
N GLU A 112 14.31 9.84 -12.02
CA GLU A 112 15.30 10.79 -11.49
C GLU A 112 16.01 11.58 -12.60
N ASP A 113 16.29 10.95 -13.76
CA ASP A 113 16.98 11.58 -14.90
C ASP A 113 16.30 11.26 -16.25
N PRO A 114 15.60 12.23 -16.88
CA PRO A 114 15.24 13.53 -16.30
C PRO A 114 14.29 13.36 -15.11
N PHE A 115 14.31 14.34 -14.19
CA PHE A 115 13.37 14.34 -13.08
C PHE A 115 11.95 14.58 -13.60
N PHE A 116 11.11 13.56 -13.45
CA PHE A 116 9.71 13.59 -13.87
C PHE A 116 8.89 12.66 -12.98
N TYR A 117 7.87 13.21 -12.34
CA TYR A 117 6.94 12.53 -11.46
C TYR A 117 5.53 12.81 -11.96
N VAL A 118 4.72 11.75 -12.09
CA VAL A 118 3.30 11.86 -12.43
C VAL A 118 2.54 10.88 -11.56
N PHE A 119 1.55 11.40 -10.83
CA PHE A 119 0.75 10.64 -9.90
C PHE A 119 -0.71 11.04 -9.99
N ILE A 120 -1.59 10.07 -9.88
CA ILE A 120 -3.04 10.22 -9.89
C ILE A 120 -3.51 9.72 -8.54
N ASP A 121 -4.08 10.60 -7.73
CA ASP A 121 -4.55 10.24 -6.39
C ASP A 121 -5.90 9.50 -6.41
N GLU A 122 -6.38 9.12 -5.24
CA GLU A 122 -7.68 8.47 -5.03
C GLU A 122 -8.88 9.36 -5.43
N HIS A 123 -8.68 10.69 -5.46
CA HIS A 123 -9.63 11.70 -5.93
C HIS A 123 -9.57 11.94 -7.44
N LYS A 124 -8.64 11.27 -8.14
CA LYS A 124 -8.33 11.42 -9.56
C LYS A 124 -7.84 12.82 -9.94
N ILE A 125 -7.21 13.51 -8.99
CA ILE A 125 -6.37 14.68 -9.24
C ILE A 125 -5.02 14.19 -9.75
N VAL A 126 -4.53 14.83 -10.81
CA VAL A 126 -3.25 14.47 -11.43
C VAL A 126 -2.19 15.46 -10.98
N THR A 127 -1.22 15.00 -10.20
CA THR A 127 -0.05 15.78 -9.81
C THR A 127 1.13 15.44 -10.72
N VAL A 128 1.73 16.46 -11.33
CA VAL A 128 2.96 16.33 -12.11
C VAL A 128 4.05 17.18 -11.46
N ARG A 129 5.20 16.58 -11.15
CA ARG A 129 6.41 17.34 -10.78
C ARG A 129 7.46 17.13 -11.87
N ALA A 130 8.04 18.20 -12.38
CA ALA A 130 8.96 18.09 -13.50
C ALA A 130 10.02 19.18 -13.49
N GLN A 131 11.22 18.83 -13.94
CA GLN A 131 12.29 19.80 -14.16
C GLN A 131 11.89 20.90 -15.18
N PRO A 132 12.52 22.09 -15.14
CA PRO A 132 12.11 23.25 -15.93
C PRO A 132 12.02 23.00 -17.44
N GLU A 133 12.85 22.11 -18.00
CA GLU A 133 12.89 21.80 -19.42
C GLU A 133 11.61 21.13 -19.93
N LEU A 134 10.86 20.46 -19.04
CA LEU A 134 9.62 19.77 -19.37
C LEU A 134 8.37 20.67 -19.26
N LYS A 135 8.48 21.83 -18.59
CA LYS A 135 7.35 22.74 -18.33
C LYS A 135 6.54 23.06 -19.58
N GLU A 136 7.19 23.59 -20.61
CA GLU A 136 6.48 23.99 -21.84
C GLU A 136 5.81 22.80 -22.55
N ARG A 137 6.36 21.60 -22.41
CA ARG A 137 5.80 20.39 -23.02
C ARG A 137 4.56 19.93 -22.26
N ILE A 138 4.57 20.02 -20.93
CA ILE A 138 3.41 19.74 -20.07
C ILE A 138 2.30 20.74 -20.35
N GLU A 139 2.58 22.04 -20.37
CA GLU A 139 1.58 23.08 -20.67
C GLU A 139 0.93 22.89 -22.04
N LYS A 140 1.69 22.45 -23.05
CA LYS A 140 1.13 22.11 -24.37
C LYS A 140 0.17 20.91 -24.31
N ILE A 141 0.47 19.91 -23.49
CA ILE A 141 -0.45 18.78 -23.26
C ILE A 141 -1.71 19.31 -22.57
N LEU A 142 -1.59 20.07 -21.49
CA LEU A 142 -2.74 20.62 -20.74
C LEU A 142 -3.64 21.49 -21.63
N ALA A 143 -3.05 22.34 -22.47
CA ALA A 143 -3.79 23.16 -23.42
C ALA A 143 -4.54 22.32 -24.46
N ALA A 144 -4.01 21.17 -24.90
CA ALA A 144 -4.72 20.25 -25.79
C ALA A 144 -5.92 19.56 -25.12
N PHE A 145 -5.97 19.60 -23.78
CA PHE A 145 -7.09 19.15 -22.97
C PHE A 145 -8.04 20.29 -22.55
N ASP A 146 -7.87 21.49 -23.12
CA ASP A 146 -8.64 22.70 -22.79
C ASP A 146 -8.53 23.07 -21.30
N LEU A 147 -7.40 22.72 -20.67
CA LEU A 147 -7.11 23.05 -19.27
C LEU A 147 -6.28 24.33 -19.23
N GLU A 148 -6.77 25.30 -18.45
CA GLU A 148 -6.12 26.59 -18.25
C GLU A 148 -5.59 26.69 -16.82
N GLU A 149 -4.51 27.46 -16.65
CA GLU A 149 -3.97 27.79 -15.33
C GLU A 149 -4.99 28.64 -14.55
N MET A 150 -5.24 28.27 -13.31
CA MET A 150 -6.17 28.98 -12.43
C MET A 150 -5.79 28.84 -10.96
N SER A 151 -6.28 29.78 -10.14
CA SER A 151 -5.95 29.80 -8.71
C SER A 151 -6.59 28.70 -7.89
N GLU A 152 -7.77 28.23 -8.31
CA GLU A 152 -8.62 27.31 -7.54
C GLU A 152 -9.31 26.32 -8.49
N PRO A 153 -8.60 25.33 -9.04
CA PRO A 153 -9.27 24.17 -9.61
C PRO A 153 -10.04 23.43 -8.50
N ALA A 154 -11.13 22.74 -8.85
CA ALA A 154 -11.98 22.06 -7.87
C ALA A 154 -12.32 20.65 -8.35
N GLY A 155 -11.69 19.65 -7.73
CA GLY A 155 -11.89 18.23 -7.99
C GLY A 155 -12.99 17.60 -7.13
N ALA A 156 -12.96 16.27 -7.02
CA ALA A 156 -13.89 15.51 -6.18
C ALA A 156 -13.66 15.78 -4.68
N ASP A 157 -12.41 16.02 -4.30
CA ASP A 157 -11.93 16.47 -2.97
C ASP A 157 -12.65 17.73 -2.44
N SER A 158 -13.16 18.58 -3.33
CA SER A 158 -13.80 19.87 -3.02
C SER A 158 -15.21 19.74 -2.43
N ALA A 159 -15.65 18.52 -2.11
CA ALA A 159 -16.87 18.19 -1.39
C ALA A 159 -16.65 16.96 -0.50
N ALA A 160 -17.27 16.94 0.69
CA ALA A 160 -17.28 15.74 1.52
C ALA A 160 -17.93 14.57 0.77
N HIS A 161 -17.21 13.47 0.64
CA HIS A 161 -17.67 12.25 0.00
C HIS A 161 -17.03 11.02 0.66
N GLU A 162 -17.49 9.84 0.27
CA GLU A 162 -16.94 8.56 0.71
C GLU A 162 -16.17 7.94 -0.44
N HIS A 163 -14.96 7.45 -0.17
CA HIS A 163 -14.21 6.60 -1.09
C HIS A 163 -14.98 5.29 -1.31
N ARG A 164 -15.09 4.87 -2.57
CA ARG A 164 -15.82 3.66 -2.94
C ARG A 164 -15.02 2.88 -3.98
N GLY A 165 -14.90 1.58 -3.72
CA GLY A 165 -14.39 0.65 -4.72
C GLY A 165 -15.38 0.49 -5.88
N VAL A 166 -14.86 0.46 -7.10
CA VAL A 166 -15.64 0.22 -8.32
C VAL A 166 -15.70 -1.28 -8.66
N LEU A 167 -14.76 -2.07 -8.13
CA LEU A 167 -14.80 -3.53 -8.15
C LEU A 167 -15.86 -4.05 -7.15
N LEU A 168 -17.13 -3.77 -7.44
CA LEU A 168 -18.31 -4.20 -6.67
C LEU A 168 -18.81 -5.60 -7.05
N SER A 169 -18.24 -6.23 -8.08
CA SER A 169 -18.23 -7.69 -8.12
C SER A 169 -17.14 -8.15 -7.17
N ASP A 170 -17.42 -9.13 -6.31
CA ASP A 170 -16.48 -9.74 -5.36
C ASP A 170 -15.19 -10.33 -6.00
N ARG A 171 -14.97 -10.07 -7.30
CA ARG A 171 -13.99 -10.59 -8.23
C ARG A 171 -13.82 -9.66 -9.45
N SER A 172 -12.58 -9.44 -9.88
CA SER A 172 -12.17 -8.80 -11.13
C SER A 172 -12.61 -9.63 -12.36
N PRO A 173 -12.41 -9.16 -13.60
CA PRO A 173 -12.63 -9.98 -14.79
C PRO A 173 -11.91 -11.34 -14.73
N ASP A 174 -10.76 -11.40 -14.07
CA ASP A 174 -9.95 -12.62 -13.87
C ASP A 174 -10.27 -13.36 -12.57
N GLY A 175 -11.25 -12.88 -11.80
CA GLY A 175 -11.67 -13.56 -10.58
C GLY A 175 -11.06 -13.04 -9.28
N LEU A 176 -10.20 -12.00 -9.34
CA LEU A 176 -9.38 -11.53 -8.21
C LEU A 176 -10.08 -10.46 -7.37
N ARG A 177 -9.91 -10.52 -6.05
CA ARG A 177 -10.35 -9.48 -5.12
C ARG A 177 -9.41 -8.29 -5.15
N PHE A 178 -9.86 -7.15 -4.61
CA PHE A 178 -9.03 -5.95 -4.47
C PHE A 178 -7.67 -6.25 -3.85
N ASP A 179 -7.64 -6.90 -2.68
CA ASP A 179 -6.40 -7.26 -1.97
C ASP A 179 -5.49 -8.16 -2.82
N GLU A 180 -6.05 -9.10 -3.59
CA GLU A 180 -5.29 -10.01 -4.47
C GLU A 180 -4.69 -9.25 -5.67
N ILE A 181 -5.40 -8.23 -6.19
CA ILE A 181 -4.86 -7.37 -7.25
C ILE A 181 -3.75 -6.48 -6.69
N VAL A 182 -3.94 -5.85 -5.53
CA VAL A 182 -2.92 -5.03 -4.87
C VAL A 182 -1.67 -5.87 -4.57
N GLU A 183 -1.84 -7.08 -4.05
CA GLU A 183 -0.75 -8.03 -3.83
C GLU A 183 0.00 -8.34 -5.13
N SER A 184 -0.73 -8.64 -6.22
CA SER A 184 -0.12 -8.88 -7.53
C SER A 184 0.63 -7.64 -8.05
N LEU A 185 0.11 -6.42 -7.83
CA LEU A 185 0.77 -5.18 -8.22
C LEU A 185 2.06 -4.97 -7.41
N LYS A 186 2.04 -5.25 -6.11
CA LYS A 186 3.24 -5.19 -5.26
C LYS A 186 4.34 -6.11 -5.79
N ASP A 187 4.01 -7.33 -6.21
CA ASP A 187 4.99 -8.25 -6.78
C ASP A 187 5.48 -7.80 -8.17
N GLU A 188 4.55 -7.44 -9.06
CA GLU A 188 4.84 -7.08 -10.45
C GLU A 188 5.66 -5.78 -10.59
N TRP A 189 5.37 -4.80 -9.73
CA TRP A 189 6.11 -3.53 -9.67
C TRP A 189 7.21 -3.52 -8.61
N ARG A 190 7.40 -4.61 -7.85
CA ARG A 190 8.39 -4.73 -6.76
C ARG A 190 8.26 -3.63 -5.72
N LEU A 191 7.03 -3.36 -5.32
CA LEU A 191 6.72 -2.27 -4.42
C LEU A 191 7.01 -2.63 -2.98
N LEU A 192 7.58 -1.68 -2.25
CA LEU A 192 7.78 -1.74 -0.81
C LEU A 192 6.97 -0.62 -0.13
N LEU A 193 6.47 -0.89 1.07
CA LEU A 193 5.77 0.10 1.87
C LEU A 193 6.76 1.21 2.26
N ASN A 194 6.49 2.43 1.81
CA ASN A 194 7.36 3.59 1.98
C ASN A 194 7.08 4.31 3.30
N VAL A 195 7.37 3.64 4.41
CA VAL A 195 7.23 4.20 5.76
C VAL A 195 8.45 3.88 6.61
N ASP A 196 8.74 4.73 7.61
CA ASP A 196 9.82 4.48 8.56
C ASP A 196 9.46 3.28 9.45
N SER A 197 10.04 2.12 9.16
CA SER A 197 9.74 0.86 9.85
C SER A 197 10.17 0.82 11.33
N GLU A 198 11.05 1.73 11.74
CA GLU A 198 11.60 1.79 13.11
C GLU A 198 10.78 2.70 14.03
N LYS A 199 10.01 3.64 13.46
CA LYS A 199 9.11 4.54 14.19
C LYS A 199 7.67 4.01 14.18
N ASN A 200 6.91 4.36 15.21
CA ASN A 200 5.47 4.09 15.26
C ASN A 200 4.72 5.35 15.64
N VAL A 201 4.42 6.15 14.62
CA VAL A 201 3.72 7.42 14.73
C VAL A 201 2.41 7.37 13.96
N ASP A 202 1.43 8.16 14.37
CA ASP A 202 0.25 8.46 13.54
C ASP A 202 0.59 9.50 12.45
N GLU A 203 -0.41 9.87 11.65
CA GLU A 203 -0.30 10.85 10.55
C GLU A 203 0.11 12.25 11.03
N ASP A 204 -0.20 12.59 12.28
CA ASP A 204 0.20 13.85 12.92
C ASP A 204 1.64 13.77 13.48
N GLY A 205 2.33 12.65 13.31
CA GLY A 205 3.69 12.41 13.79
C GLY A 205 3.78 12.10 15.29
N LYS A 206 2.65 11.79 15.95
CA LYS A 206 2.62 11.49 17.38
C LYS A 206 2.97 10.03 17.63
N ASP A 207 3.91 9.81 18.53
CA ASP A 207 4.32 8.49 19.00
C ASP A 207 3.14 7.71 19.63
N LEU A 208 2.90 6.51 19.11
CA LEU A 208 1.84 5.59 19.52
C LEU A 208 2.32 4.56 20.54
N GLY A 209 3.64 4.39 20.71
CA GLY A 209 4.24 3.34 21.52
C GLY A 209 3.92 1.94 20.99
N VAL A 210 3.50 1.03 21.88
CA VAL A 210 3.16 -0.36 21.51
C VAL A 210 1.72 -0.44 21.07
N THR A 211 1.50 -0.84 19.81
CA THR A 211 0.17 -1.03 19.22
C THR A 211 -0.10 -2.51 18.96
N ALA A 212 -1.37 -2.84 18.76
CA ALA A 212 -1.77 -4.13 18.22
C ALA A 212 -1.64 -4.09 16.70
N TRP A 213 -1.16 -5.16 16.10
CA TRP A 213 -0.94 -5.32 14.68
C TRP A 213 -1.68 -6.54 14.16
N ARG A 214 -2.23 -6.42 12.96
CA ARG A 214 -2.67 -7.53 12.12
C ARG A 214 -1.67 -7.65 10.99
N VAL A 215 -0.99 -8.78 10.93
CA VAL A 215 0.00 -9.05 9.89
C VAL A 215 -0.43 -10.29 9.12
N VAL A 216 -0.43 -10.22 7.79
CA VAL A 216 -0.65 -11.37 6.92
C VAL A 216 0.64 -11.68 6.19
N VAL A 217 1.18 -12.86 6.47
CA VAL A 217 2.42 -13.37 5.88
C VAL A 217 2.08 -14.40 4.81
N ARG A 218 2.60 -14.22 3.60
CA ARG A 218 2.56 -15.21 2.52
C ARG A 218 3.87 -15.98 2.49
N PHE A 219 3.76 -17.30 2.33
CA PHE A 219 4.88 -18.18 2.02
C PHE A 219 4.66 -18.79 0.65
N ASP A 220 5.60 -18.52 -0.25
CA ASP A 220 5.60 -19.11 -1.58
C ASP A 220 6.33 -20.45 -1.54
N PRO A 221 5.69 -21.55 -1.96
CA PRO A 221 6.33 -22.87 -1.99
C PRO A 221 7.39 -22.93 -3.10
N GLU A 222 8.40 -23.80 -2.93
CA GLU A 222 9.45 -24.05 -3.94
C GLU A 222 8.92 -24.75 -5.21
N ASP A 223 7.67 -25.24 -5.21
CA ASP A 223 7.00 -25.98 -6.30
C ASP A 223 5.65 -25.31 -6.66
N ASP A 224 4.98 -25.72 -7.77
CA ASP A 224 3.66 -25.26 -8.28
C ASP A 224 2.44 -25.49 -7.32
N VAL A 225 2.66 -25.45 -6.01
CA VAL A 225 1.66 -25.50 -4.96
C VAL A 225 1.13 -24.09 -4.70
N ALA A 226 -0.10 -23.96 -4.24
CA ALA A 226 -0.66 -22.66 -3.87
C ALA A 226 0.07 -22.05 -2.66
N SER A 227 0.30 -20.74 -2.69
CA SER A 227 0.90 -19.99 -1.58
C SER A 227 0.11 -20.17 -0.28
N SER A 228 0.82 -20.23 0.84
CA SER A 228 0.21 -20.34 2.16
C SER A 228 0.18 -18.99 2.84
N TYR A 229 -0.99 -18.61 3.36
CA TYR A 229 -1.17 -17.33 4.04
C TYR A 229 -1.41 -17.57 5.52
N VAL A 230 -0.72 -16.82 6.38
CA VAL A 230 -0.90 -16.87 7.83
C VAL A 230 -1.25 -15.47 8.33
N GLU A 231 -2.40 -15.37 9.00
CA GLU A 231 -2.80 -14.16 9.71
C GLU A 231 -2.34 -14.25 11.17
N VAL A 232 -1.57 -13.24 11.58
CA VAL A 232 -1.04 -13.09 12.92
C VAL A 232 -1.61 -11.81 13.54
N ALA A 233 -2.05 -11.87 14.79
CA ALA A 233 -2.36 -10.69 15.59
C ALA A 233 -1.44 -10.62 16.80
N LEU A 234 -0.68 -9.54 16.91
CA LEU A 234 0.38 -9.39 17.91
C LEU A 234 0.54 -7.95 18.40
N ALA A 235 1.30 -7.74 19.48
CA ALA A 235 1.74 -6.44 19.95
C ALA A 235 3.18 -6.18 19.52
N ALA A 236 3.45 -5.01 18.96
CA ALA A 236 4.81 -4.59 18.60
C ALA A 236 4.96 -3.06 18.72
N PRO A 237 6.18 -2.57 19.04
CA PRO A 237 6.45 -1.14 19.17
C PRO A 237 6.60 -0.43 17.82
N ASN A 238 6.86 -1.14 16.72
CA ASN A 238 7.00 -0.60 15.38
C ASN A 238 6.73 -1.67 14.31
N LEU A 239 6.71 -1.26 13.04
CA LEU A 239 6.40 -2.13 11.91
C LEU A 239 7.43 -3.25 11.77
N ARG A 240 8.72 -2.93 11.88
CA ARG A 240 9.79 -3.91 11.77
C ARG A 240 9.62 -5.06 12.75
N GLU A 241 9.46 -4.76 14.04
CA GLU A 241 9.25 -5.79 15.05
C GLU A 241 7.93 -6.53 14.82
N ALA A 242 6.91 -5.88 14.26
CA ALA A 242 5.66 -6.55 13.92
C ALA A 242 5.85 -7.60 12.82
N GLU A 243 6.58 -7.25 11.76
CA GLU A 243 6.89 -8.14 10.64
C GLU A 243 7.78 -9.31 11.07
N GLU A 244 8.88 -9.05 11.78
CA GLU A 244 9.80 -10.07 12.28
C GLU A 244 9.06 -11.09 13.17
N ASN A 245 8.30 -10.61 14.17
CA ASN A 245 7.55 -11.48 15.08
C ASN A 245 6.42 -12.25 14.36
N ALA A 246 5.78 -11.66 13.34
CA ALA A 246 4.74 -12.32 12.58
C ALA A 246 5.31 -13.44 11.69
N VAL A 247 6.45 -13.19 11.02
CA VAL A 247 7.14 -14.21 10.22
C VAL A 247 7.56 -15.38 11.09
N ASP A 248 8.15 -15.13 12.26
CA ASP A 248 8.53 -16.16 13.20
C ASP A 248 7.32 -16.98 13.65
N ALA A 249 6.23 -16.33 14.07
CA ALA A 249 5.02 -17.01 14.50
C ALA A 249 4.39 -17.85 13.37
N ALA A 250 4.42 -17.33 12.14
CA ALA A 250 3.87 -18.02 10.99
C ALA A 250 4.71 -19.23 10.57
N ALA A 251 6.04 -19.12 10.58
CA ALA A 251 6.95 -20.23 10.33
C ALA A 251 6.76 -21.36 11.36
N HIS A 252 6.66 -21.01 12.65
CA HIS A 252 6.38 -21.98 13.72
C HIS A 252 5.03 -22.69 13.51
N LEU A 253 4.00 -21.97 13.05
CA LEU A 253 2.68 -22.56 12.78
C LEU A 253 2.72 -23.54 11.60
N LEU A 254 3.45 -23.22 10.54
CA LEU A 254 3.53 -24.05 9.34
C LEU A 254 4.45 -25.26 9.50
N ALA A 255 5.32 -25.29 10.52
CA ALA A 255 6.19 -26.38 10.98
C ALA A 255 7.22 -26.95 9.97
N ASP A 256 6.89 -26.95 8.67
CA ASP A 256 7.70 -27.48 7.57
C ASP A 256 8.26 -26.36 6.66
N VAL A 257 8.03 -25.08 7.02
CA VAL A 257 8.45 -23.92 6.21
C VAL A 257 9.64 -23.25 6.88
N ASN A 258 10.78 -23.25 6.20
CA ASN A 258 11.96 -22.48 6.60
C ASN A 258 11.86 -21.08 5.98
N PRO A 259 11.76 -20.00 6.80
CA PRO A 259 11.68 -18.64 6.28
C PRO A 259 12.92 -18.24 5.46
N ASP A 260 14.09 -18.83 5.74
CA ASP A 260 15.32 -18.55 4.99
C ASP A 260 15.26 -19.07 3.54
N THR A 261 14.42 -20.09 3.26
CA THR A 261 14.34 -20.71 1.93
C THR A 261 13.04 -20.39 1.20
N HIS A 262 11.95 -20.11 1.92
CA HIS A 262 10.62 -19.87 1.35
C HIS A 262 10.27 -18.38 1.19
N GLN A 263 11.24 -17.48 1.40
CA GLN A 263 11.15 -16.02 1.23
C GLN A 263 9.78 -15.45 1.62
N PRO A 264 9.46 -15.35 2.92
CA PRO A 264 8.18 -14.81 3.36
C PRO A 264 7.96 -13.40 2.83
N ALA A 265 6.75 -13.13 2.35
CA ALA A 265 6.32 -11.81 1.91
C ALA A 265 5.23 -11.26 2.84
N ILE A 266 5.36 -9.99 3.24
CA ILE A 266 4.33 -9.29 4.01
C ILE A 266 3.26 -8.75 3.06
N VAL A 267 2.08 -9.36 3.13
CA VAL A 267 0.93 -8.97 2.29
C VAL A 267 0.26 -7.74 2.87
N LEU A 268 0.07 -7.73 4.19
CA LEU A 268 -0.62 -6.68 4.95
C LEU A 268 0.00 -6.56 6.35
N ALA A 269 0.13 -5.33 6.85
CA ALA A 269 0.62 -5.02 8.19
C ALA A 269 -0.06 -3.77 8.75
N ASP A 270 -1.25 -3.96 9.33
CA ASP A 270 -2.11 -2.86 9.80
C ASP A 270 -2.13 -2.80 11.33
N ARG A 271 -2.06 -1.59 11.88
CA ARG A 271 -2.33 -1.34 13.29
C ARG A 271 -3.84 -1.43 13.55
N LEU A 272 -4.19 -2.03 14.68
CA LEU A 272 -5.56 -2.21 15.12
C LEU A 272 -5.85 -1.33 16.32
N SER A 273 -6.99 -0.65 16.29
CA SER A 273 -7.64 -0.17 17.51
C SER A 273 -8.03 -1.35 18.41
N ARG A 274 -8.28 -1.07 19.69
CA ARG A 274 -8.73 -2.11 20.65
C ARG A 274 -10.03 -2.79 20.22
N GLU A 275 -10.93 -2.03 19.60
CA GLU A 275 -12.20 -2.56 19.09
C GLU A 275 -11.97 -3.51 17.91
N GLN A 276 -11.17 -3.09 16.92
CA GLN A 276 -10.81 -3.94 15.78
C GLN A 276 -10.09 -5.22 16.23
N LEU A 277 -9.16 -5.14 17.20
CA LEU A 277 -8.51 -6.31 17.77
C LEU A 277 -9.52 -7.26 18.43
N ALA A 278 -10.42 -6.73 19.27
CA ALA A 278 -11.43 -7.53 19.94
C ALA A 278 -12.33 -8.26 18.94
N ASP A 279 -12.73 -7.58 17.86
CA ASP A 279 -13.58 -8.16 16.82
C ASP A 279 -12.84 -9.19 15.97
N LEU A 280 -11.56 -8.95 15.66
CA LEU A 280 -10.70 -9.93 15.00
C LEU A 280 -10.62 -11.22 15.82
N LEU A 281 -10.33 -11.12 17.13
CA LEU A 281 -10.23 -12.27 18.03
C LEU A 281 -11.56 -13.02 18.19
N LYS A 282 -12.70 -12.30 18.31
CA LYS A 282 -14.05 -12.91 18.34
C LYS A 282 -14.35 -13.66 17.04
N SER A 283 -14.04 -13.06 15.89
CA SER A 283 -14.26 -13.67 14.57
C SER A 283 -13.46 -14.97 14.43
N ALA A 284 -12.23 -15.01 14.96
CA ALA A 284 -11.38 -16.19 14.96
C ALA A 284 -11.90 -17.30 15.88
N ALA A 285 -12.41 -16.96 17.06
CA ALA A 285 -13.00 -17.93 17.97
C ALA A 285 -14.27 -18.58 17.40
N SER A 286 -15.11 -17.81 16.70
CA SER A 286 -16.37 -18.32 16.14
C SER A 286 -16.19 -19.30 14.97
N LYS A 287 -15.13 -19.12 14.16
CA LYS A 287 -14.75 -20.05 13.07
C LYS A 287 -14.20 -21.40 13.57
N ARG A 288 -13.83 -21.53 14.86
CA ARG A 288 -13.29 -22.75 15.47
C ARG A 288 -14.33 -23.81 15.91
N ARG A 289 -15.58 -23.79 15.41
CA ARG A 289 -16.60 -24.79 15.80
C ARG A 289 -16.18 -26.23 15.41
N PRO A 290 -16.46 -27.23 16.26
CA PRO A 290 -15.67 -28.46 16.34
C PRO A 290 -15.95 -29.42 15.19
N ARG A 291 -14.89 -29.84 14.49
CA ARG A 291 -14.86 -31.04 13.66
C ARG A 291 -15.22 -32.23 14.56
N THR A 292 -16.32 -32.89 14.28
CA THR A 292 -16.84 -34.02 15.06
C THR A 292 -15.81 -35.14 15.14
N LYS A 293 -15.60 -35.65 16.36
CA LYS A 293 -14.65 -36.71 16.74
C LYS A 293 -14.55 -37.83 15.68
N ARG A 294 -13.37 -38.00 15.09
CA ARG A 294 -12.93 -39.28 14.52
C ARG A 294 -11.79 -39.84 15.38
N THR A 295 -11.97 -41.09 15.77
CA THR A 295 -11.26 -41.82 16.79
C THR A 295 -9.83 -42.18 16.34
N LYS A 296 -8.85 -41.76 17.14
CA LYS A 296 -7.61 -42.43 17.58
C LYS A 296 -6.95 -43.49 16.65
N GLU A 297 -5.72 -43.22 16.21
CA GLU A 297 -4.49 -43.89 16.68
C GLU A 297 -3.28 -43.53 15.80
N GLY A 298 -2.11 -43.31 16.42
CA GLY A 298 -0.83 -43.18 15.73
C GLY A 298 0.04 -42.06 16.30
N SER A 299 1.05 -42.44 17.08
CA SER A 299 2.04 -41.56 17.70
C SER A 299 2.76 -40.66 16.69
N ARG A 300 2.78 -39.36 16.95
CA ARG A 300 3.71 -38.41 16.33
C ARG A 300 4.25 -37.50 17.42
N ALA A 301 5.51 -37.11 17.26
CA ALA A 301 6.30 -36.31 18.19
C ALA A 301 5.51 -35.11 18.73
N GLU A 302 5.77 -34.75 19.99
CA GLU A 302 5.40 -33.44 20.55
C GLU A 302 6.10 -32.35 19.72
N THR A 303 5.45 -31.91 18.65
CA THR A 303 5.64 -30.57 18.12
C THR A 303 5.10 -29.63 19.19
N ASP A 304 5.95 -28.75 19.73
CA ASP A 304 5.53 -27.62 20.55
C ASP A 304 4.46 -26.85 19.76
N ALA A 305 3.20 -27.14 20.04
CA ALA A 305 2.09 -26.53 19.34
C ALA A 305 2.08 -25.06 19.74
N PHE A 306 2.15 -24.15 18.77
CA PHE A 306 2.02 -22.71 19.03
C PHE A 306 0.77 -22.45 19.88
N VAL A 307 0.97 -21.94 21.10
CA VAL A 307 -0.10 -21.57 22.03
C VAL A 307 -0.18 -20.04 22.04
N PRO A 308 -1.25 -19.45 21.49
CA PRO A 308 -1.42 -18.01 21.56
C PRO A 308 -1.55 -17.54 23.02
N ASP A 309 -1.07 -16.33 23.28
CA ASP A 309 -1.26 -15.65 24.54
C ASP A 309 -2.75 -15.39 24.83
N PRO A 310 -3.14 -15.29 26.10
CA PRO A 310 -4.48 -14.84 26.45
C PRO A 310 -4.71 -13.44 25.88
N ALA A 311 -5.94 -13.21 25.39
CA ALA A 311 -6.36 -11.90 24.89
C ALA A 311 -6.04 -10.78 25.91
N PRO A 312 -5.61 -9.60 25.45
CA PRO A 312 -5.22 -8.55 26.36
C PRO A 312 -6.46 -8.01 27.10
N PRO A 313 -6.33 -7.62 28.38
CA PRO A 313 -7.43 -6.98 29.10
C PRO A 313 -7.77 -5.63 28.46
N GLU A 314 -9.06 -5.25 28.45
CA GLU A 314 -9.56 -4.02 27.81
C GLU A 314 -8.81 -2.76 28.25
N THR A 315 -8.32 -2.72 29.49
CA THR A 315 -7.65 -1.57 30.11
C THR A 315 -6.16 -1.79 30.42
N GLY A 316 -5.54 -2.89 29.98
CA GLY A 316 -4.13 -3.14 30.26
C GLY A 316 -3.20 -2.67 29.14
N ASP A 317 -1.95 -2.40 29.51
CA ASP A 317 -0.88 -2.06 28.59
C ASP A 317 -0.52 -3.28 27.72
N LEU A 318 -0.31 -3.03 26.43
CA LEU A 318 0.18 -4.05 25.51
C LEU A 318 1.67 -4.29 25.77
N LYS A 319 2.08 -5.55 25.72
CA LYS A 319 3.49 -5.93 25.89
C LYS A 319 4.08 -6.29 24.53
N PRO A 320 5.23 -5.73 24.14
CA PRO A 320 5.93 -6.12 22.92
C PRO A 320 6.10 -7.65 22.81
N GLY A 321 5.89 -8.18 21.61
CA GLY A 321 6.03 -9.60 21.30
C GLY A 321 4.88 -10.49 21.77
N GLN A 322 3.82 -9.94 22.38
CA GLN A 322 2.64 -10.72 22.76
C GLN A 322 1.85 -11.13 21.53
N ILE A 323 1.54 -12.43 21.35
CA ILE A 323 0.86 -12.94 20.15
C ILE A 323 -0.47 -13.58 20.52
N TRP A 324 -1.58 -13.01 20.07
CA TRP A 324 -2.94 -13.46 20.43
C TRP A 324 -3.58 -14.38 19.39
N LEU A 325 -3.11 -14.32 18.16
CA LEU A 325 -3.63 -15.11 17.05
C LEU A 325 -2.49 -15.45 16.10
N ALA A 326 -2.45 -16.72 15.68
CA ALA A 326 -1.78 -17.14 14.45
C ALA A 326 -2.67 -18.21 13.80
N ARG A 327 -3.08 -18.03 12.55
CA ARG A 327 -3.91 -18.99 11.81
C ARG A 327 -3.62 -18.98 10.32
N THR A 328 -3.72 -20.12 9.68
CA THR A 328 -3.72 -20.22 8.22
C THR A 328 -5.01 -19.64 7.64
N LEU A 329 -4.92 -18.81 6.62
CA LEU A 329 -6.03 -18.41 5.77
C LEU A 329 -6.20 -19.46 4.66
N SER A 330 -7.44 -19.78 4.31
CA SER A 330 -7.82 -20.87 3.40
C SER A 330 -8.62 -20.37 2.22
#